data_AF-N9R677-F1
#
_entry.id   AF-N9R677-F1
#
_cell.length_a   1.000
_cell.length_b   1.000
_cell.length_c   1.000
_cell.angle_alpha   90.00
_cell.angle_beta   90.00
_cell.angle_gamma   90.00
#
_symmetry.space_group_name_H-M   'P 1'
#
loop_
_entity.id
_entity.type
_entity.pdbx_description
1 polymer ?
#
loop_
_entity_poly.entity_id
_entity_poly.type
_entity_poly.pdbx_seq_one_letter_code
_entity_poly.pdbx_strand_id
1 'polypeptide(L)' 'MAKIKAFEAGSIQTLEHTINDWLRNELTQNNHQVNIKFMSHSYGSENDQKFTALIVYEYC' A
#
# COMPACT_ATOMS: atom_id res chain seq x y z
N MET A 1 -16.23 -7.68 1.39
CA MET A 1 -16.42 -6.22 1.46
C MET A 1 -15.05 -5.60 1.24
N ALA A 2 -14.92 -4.84 0.15
CA ALA A 2 -13.67 -4.19 -0.20
C ALA A 2 -13.26 -3.16 0.86
N LYS A 3 -11.99 -3.24 1.26
CA LYS A 3 -11.29 -2.33 2.16
C LYS A 3 -10.32 -1.48 1.35
N ILE A 4 -9.97 -0.32 1.89
CA ILE A 4 -9.04 0.62 1.25
C ILE A 4 -7.89 0.91 2.21
N LYS A 5 -6.66 0.84 1.70
CA LYS A 5 -5.42 1.21 2.40
C LYS A 5 -4.69 2.25 1.57
N ALA A 6 -4.35 3.39 2.18
CA ALA A 6 -3.55 4.43 1.55
C ALA A 6 -2.14 4.45 2.15
N PHE A 7 -1.16 4.79 1.32
CA PHE A 7 0.25 4.87 1.67
C PHE A 7 0.83 6.19 1.13
N GLU A 8 1.77 6.76 1.87
CA GLU A 8 2.56 7.92 1.48
C GLU A 8 4.01 7.70 1.92
N ALA A 9 4.97 8.06 1.08
CA ALA A 9 6.39 8.02 1.41
C ALA A 9 7.18 9.10 0.64
N GLY A 10 8.37 9.44 1.16
CA GLY A 10 9.28 10.39 0.51
C GLY A 10 10.11 9.79 -0.63
N SER A 11 10.04 8.48 -0.87
CA SER A 11 10.68 7.81 -1.99
C SER A 11 9.87 6.62 -2.46
N ILE A 12 10.04 6.21 -3.73
CA ILE A 12 9.39 5.02 -4.26
C ILE A 12 9.87 3.74 -3.54
N GLN A 13 11.13 3.67 -3.12
CA GLN A 13 11.69 2.52 -2.41
C GLN A 13 11.07 2.37 -1.02
N THR A 14 10.89 3.49 -0.30
CA THR A 14 10.21 3.49 1.01
C THR A 14 8.75 3.10 0.86
N LEU A 15 8.08 3.55 -0.21
CA LEU A 15 6.69 3.19 -0.48
C LEU A 15 6.54 1.68 -0.69
N GLU A 16 7.38 1.10 -1.56
CA GLU A 16 7.41 -0.33 -1.82
C GLU A 16 7.65 -1.15 -0.54
N HIS A 17 8.66 -0.76 0.23
CA HIS A 17 8.99 -1.42 1.49
C HIS A 17 7.79 -1.40 2.47
N THR A 18 7.15 -0.25 2.61
CA THR A 18 6.01 -0.07 3.52
C THR A 18 4.80 -0.91 3.11
N ILE A 19 4.50 -0.97 1.80
CA ILE A 19 3.42 -1.81 1.27
C ILE A 19 3.70 -3.28 1.54
N ASN A 20 4.94 -3.74 1.27
CA ASN A 20 5.34 -5.11 1.46
C ASN A 20 5.30 -5.53 2.93
N ASP A 21 5.78 -4.69 3.84
CA ASP A 21 5.74 -4.96 5.27
C ASP A 21 4.31 -4.99 5.81
N TRP A 22 3.43 -4.11 5.30
CA TRP A 22 2.01 -4.19 5.60
C TRP A 22 1.41 -5.54 5.16
N LEU A 23 1.64 -5.97 3.91
CA LEU A 23 1.14 -7.26 3.40
C LEU A 23 1.66 -8.44 4.22
N ARG A 24 2.94 -8.43 4.59
CA ARG A 24 3.54 -9.47 5.45
C ARG A 24 2.93 -9.48 6.84
N ASN A 25 2.68 -8.32 7.44
CA ASN A 25 2.06 -8.21 8.75
C ASN A 25 0.61 -8.70 8.74
N GLU A 26 -0.17 -8.37 7.70
CA GLU A 26 -1.54 -8.91 7.56
C GLU A 26 -1.52 -10.44 7.53
N LEU A 27 -0.60 -11.05 6.79
CA LEU A 27 -0.50 -12.50 6.71
C LEU A 27 0.04 -13.13 8.01
N THR A 28 1.12 -12.60 8.58
CA THR A 28 1.85 -13.26 9.67
C THR A 28 1.28 -12.97 11.06
N GLN A 29 0.78 -11.75 11.29
CA GLN A 29 0.26 -11.35 12.61
C GLN A 29 -1.25 -11.53 12.70
N ASN A 30 -1.96 -11.24 11.60
CA ASN A 30 -3.43 -11.27 11.61
C ASN A 30 -4.01 -12.52 10.93
N ASN A 31 -3.17 -13.37 10.31
CA ASN A 31 -3.60 -14.50 9.48
C ASN A 31 -4.63 -14.11 8.41
N HIS A 32 -4.50 -12.88 7.88
CA HIS A 32 -5.37 -12.35 6.86
C HIS A 32 -4.67 -12.42 5.51
N GLN A 33 -5.19 -13.24 4.60
CA GLN A 33 -4.73 -13.25 3.23
C GLN A 33 -5.35 -12.07 2.48
N VAL A 34 -4.50 -11.12 2.07
CA VAL A 34 -4.92 -9.93 1.31
C VAL A 34 -5.07 -10.28 -0.17
N ASN A 35 -6.27 -10.11 -0.71
CA ASN A 35 -6.57 -10.20 -2.13
C ASN A 35 -6.74 -8.80 -2.72
N ILE A 36 -5.73 -8.35 -3.47
CA ILE A 36 -5.72 -7.01 -4.08
C ILE A 36 -6.69 -6.99 -5.26
N LYS A 37 -7.67 -6.09 -5.21
CA LYS A 37 -8.67 -5.89 -6.27
C LYS A 37 -8.29 -4.74 -7.20
N PHE A 38 -7.64 -3.72 -6.66
CA PHE A 38 -7.21 -2.55 -7.42
C PHE A 38 -6.02 -1.88 -6.72
N MET A 39 -5.12 -1.29 -7.52
CA MET A 39 -4.01 -0.50 -7.04
C MET A 39 -3.80 0.72 -7.92
N SER A 40 -3.62 1.89 -7.30
CA SER A 40 -3.22 3.13 -7.96
C SER A 40 -2.02 3.72 -7.23
N HIS A 41 -1.13 4.38 -7.95
CA HIS A 41 -0.01 5.13 -7.38
C HIS A 41 0.15 6.47 -8.10
N SER A 42 0.67 7.45 -7.38
CA SER A 42 1.00 8.77 -7.95
C SER A 42 2.24 9.33 -7.29
N TYR A 43 2.90 10.27 -7.97
CA TYR A 43 4.02 11.02 -7.43
C TYR A 43 3.77 12.52 -7.64
N GLY A 44 4.12 13.32 -6.64
CA GLY A 44 4.03 14.78 -6.69
C GLY A 44 5.11 15.43 -7.58
N SER A 45 4.82 16.62 -8.11
CA SER A 45 5.78 17.41 -8.92
C SER A 45 6.90 18.02 -8.07
N GLU A 46 7.94 18.52 -8.74
CA GLU A 46 9.28 18.93 -8.26
C GLU A 46 9.40 19.61 -6.87
N ASN A 47 8.37 20.28 -6.35
CA ASN A 47 8.39 20.94 -5.04
C ASN A 47 7.95 20.07 -3.86
N ASP A 48 7.35 18.90 -4.11
CA ASP A 48 6.84 18.01 -3.06
C ASP A 48 6.97 16.55 -3.54
N GLN A 49 8.16 15.96 -3.34
CA GLN A 49 8.45 14.56 -3.72
C GLN A 49 7.75 13.59 -2.75
N LYS A 50 6.43 13.50 -2.88
CA LYS A 50 5.60 12.54 -2.17
C LYS A 50 5.13 11.47 -3.14
N PHE A 51 5.40 10.22 -2.78
CA PHE A 51 4.94 9.03 -3.48
C PHE A 51 3.76 8.47 -2.71
N THR A 52 2.63 8.28 -3.38
CA THR A 52 1.43 7.76 -2.76
C THR A 52 0.94 6.52 -3.48
N ALA A 53 0.30 5.62 -2.73
CA ALA A 53 -0.40 4.47 -3.27
C ALA A 53 -1.74 4.26 -2.57
N LEU A 54 -2.72 3.77 -3.32
CA LEU A 54 -4.02 3.37 -2.81
C LEU A 54 -4.29 1.93 -3.25
N ILE A 55 -4.54 1.06 -2.28
CA ILE A 55 -4.82 -0.36 -2.49
C ILE A 55 -6.25 -0.64 -2.04
N VAL A 56 -7.07 -1.16 -2.95
CA VAL A 56 -8.38 -1.73 -2.64
C VAL A 56 -8.23 -3.24 -2.55
N TYR A 57 -8.65 -3.83 -1.45
CA TYR A 57 -8.41 -5.24 -1.16
C TYR A 57 -9.56 -5.90 -0.40
N GLU A 58 -9.58 -7.22 -0.40
CA GLU A 58 -10.45 -8.03 0.46
C GLU A 58 -9.60 -9.03 1.24
N TYR A 59 -10.09 -9.49 2.38
CA TYR A 59 -9.52 -10.68 3.02
C TYR A 59 -10.17 -11.92 2.39
N CYS A 60 -9.35 -12.90 2.04
CA CYS A 60 -9.81 -14.24 1.66
C CYS A 60 -10.18 -15.06 2.89
#